data_AF-A0A426SDT5-F1
#
_entry.id   AF-A0A426SDT5-F1
#
_cell.length_a   1.000
_cell.length_b   1.000
_cell.length_c   1.000
_cell.angle_alpha   90.00
_cell.angle_beta   90.00
_cell.angle_gamma   90.00
#
_symmetry.space_group_name_H-M   'P 1'
#
loop_
_entity.id
_entity.type
_entity.pdbx_description
1 polymer ?
#
loop_
_entity_poly.entity_id
_entity_poly.type
_entity_poly.pdbx_seq_one_letter_code
_entity_poly.pdbx_strand_id
1 'polypeptide(L)'
;MNKTIRRASVFSLLLVIALLVRATWVQFYDGQALADDTNNRRNAIATYSQPLGNIIVAGNAITGSARTKGGDLAYKRTYKDGKLYAAVTGYASQAYAPTQLEGIYTDLLNGTDPGLKTIMDTLTGERADPGDVVTTIDPAVQKAAYDALGDKKGGAVAIDPKTGRILAAVSTPSYDPSQLTDANTAGGAWKRLNADPDKPMNNRALRQPLPPGSTFKLVVASAALESGLYENVDQHTDSPDPYRLPGTLRDLANENPSAPCRNASIRVALQYSCNNVFAKMAVDLGQDKVRAMAEKYGFNDDRQDVPVRAYPSVYPKGMDKSSTGLTGIGQYDVTATPLQMAMVSAAIANGGELPSPHMVSRTVDSGGDVVHDYDADTGSKRIISARTAAQLQSAMETVVKDGTGTNALIDGATVGGKTGTAQHGENNSKTPYAWFTSFGKSDSNGKEVAVAVMVEQSDAARSEVSGNGLAAPVARAMMAAALKK
;
A
#
# COMPACT_ATOMS: atom_id res chain seq x y z
N MET A 1 78.36 15.57 -4.15
CA MET A 1 77.24 15.40 -3.18
C MET A 1 77.57 14.25 -2.24
N ASN A 2 77.53 14.46 -0.92
CA ASN A 2 77.82 13.42 0.08
C ASN A 2 76.85 12.23 -0.06
N LYS A 3 77.33 10.98 0.06
CA LYS A 3 76.53 9.75 -0.07
C LYS A 3 75.30 9.77 0.84
N THR A 4 75.44 10.35 2.04
CA THR A 4 74.38 10.48 3.04
C THR A 4 73.28 11.43 2.56
N ILE A 5 73.65 12.57 1.97
CA ILE A 5 72.71 13.54 1.40
C ILE A 5 71.94 12.90 0.24
N ARG A 6 72.63 12.18 -0.65
CA ARG A 6 71.97 11.48 -1.78
C ARG A 6 70.93 10.46 -1.32
N ARG A 7 71.25 9.67 -0.31
CA ARG A 7 70.33 8.66 0.25
C ARG A 7 69.14 9.31 0.93
N ALA A 8 69.36 10.38 1.70
CA ALA A 8 68.29 11.16 2.31
C ALA A 8 67.35 11.76 1.25
N SER A 9 67.89 12.40 0.21
CA SER A 9 67.09 12.97 -0.89
C SER A 9 66.28 11.92 -1.65
N VAL A 10 66.87 10.75 -1.94
CA VAL A 10 66.14 9.65 -2.60
C VAL A 10 65.03 9.11 -1.71
N PHE A 11 65.30 8.93 -0.41
CA PHE A 11 64.29 8.48 0.54
C PHE A 11 63.14 9.48 0.68
N SER A 12 63.45 10.78 0.80
CA SER A 12 62.43 11.84 0.82
C SER A 12 61.62 11.88 -0.48
N LEU A 13 62.25 11.70 -1.65
CA LEU A 13 61.55 11.62 -2.93
C LEU A 13 60.60 10.43 -2.98
N LEU A 14 61.01 9.26 -2.49
CA LEU A 14 60.15 8.08 -2.40
C LEU A 14 58.94 8.32 -1.50
N LEU A 15 59.11 9.01 -0.36
CA LEU A 15 58.00 9.38 0.52
C LEU A 15 57.02 10.35 -0.16
N VAL A 16 57.52 11.35 -0.90
CA VAL A 16 56.67 12.27 -1.67
C VAL A 16 55.91 11.54 -2.77
N ILE A 17 56.56 10.63 -3.50
CA ILE A 17 55.90 9.80 -4.52
C ILE A 17 54.81 8.92 -3.89
N ALA A 18 55.09 8.29 -2.74
CA ALA A 18 54.10 7.49 -2.03
C ALA A 18 52.88 8.33 -1.58
N LEU A 19 53.10 9.56 -1.12
CA LEU A 19 52.04 10.52 -0.80
C LEU A 19 51.22 10.91 -2.03
N LEU A 20 51.86 11.20 -3.16
CA LEU A 20 51.18 11.53 -4.41
C LEU A 20 50.33 10.36 -4.91
N VAL A 21 50.87 9.14 -4.90
CA VAL A 21 50.12 7.92 -5.25
C VAL A 21 48.91 7.76 -4.34
N ARG A 22 49.06 7.97 -3.02
CA ARG A 22 47.92 7.89 -2.09
C ARG A 22 46.89 8.99 -2.34
N ALA A 23 47.32 10.22 -2.62
CA ALA A 23 46.41 11.32 -2.94
C ALA A 23 45.64 11.05 -4.24
N THR A 24 46.31 10.57 -5.28
CA THR A 24 45.66 10.17 -6.54
C THR A 24 44.68 9.02 -6.31
N TRP A 25 45.05 8.01 -5.50
CA TRP A 25 44.15 6.92 -5.15
C TRP A 25 42.89 7.43 -4.45
N VAL A 26 43.05 8.29 -3.45
CA VAL A 26 41.90 8.85 -2.72
C VAL A 26 41.03 9.72 -3.62
N GLN A 27 41.61 10.48 -4.55
CA GLN A 27 40.83 11.36 -5.42
C GLN A 27 40.15 10.64 -6.59
N PHE A 28 40.81 9.66 -7.21
CA PHE A 28 40.28 8.97 -8.40
C PHE A 28 39.54 7.68 -8.09
N TYR A 29 39.98 6.93 -7.07
CA TYR A 29 39.39 5.62 -6.74
C TYR A 29 38.37 5.75 -5.59
N ASP A 30 38.79 6.35 -4.47
CA ASP A 30 37.89 6.52 -3.31
C ASP A 30 37.00 7.78 -3.44
N GLY A 31 37.28 8.67 -4.38
CA GLY A 31 36.71 10.03 -4.41
C GLY A 31 35.19 10.05 -4.55
N GLN A 32 34.65 9.23 -5.45
CA GLN A 32 33.21 9.12 -5.65
C GLN A 32 32.53 8.42 -4.47
N ALA A 33 33.12 7.35 -3.94
CA ALA A 33 32.59 6.68 -2.75
C ALA A 33 32.55 7.59 -1.51
N LEU A 34 33.57 8.44 -1.32
CA LEU A 34 33.61 9.44 -0.25
C LEU A 34 32.66 10.61 -0.48
N ALA A 35 32.46 11.00 -1.75
CA ALA A 35 31.49 12.02 -2.12
C ALA A 35 30.07 11.54 -1.86
N ASP A 36 29.76 10.29 -2.21
CA ASP A 36 28.42 9.68 -2.10
C ASP A 36 28.12 9.12 -0.69
N ASP A 37 29.10 9.16 0.23
CA ASP A 37 28.93 8.71 1.61
C ASP A 37 27.81 9.48 2.34
N THR A 38 26.93 8.76 3.03
CA THR A 38 25.79 9.34 3.77
C THR A 38 26.21 10.25 4.94
N ASN A 39 27.44 10.10 5.45
CA ASN A 39 28.04 10.95 6.48
C ASN A 39 28.69 12.21 5.89
N ASN A 40 28.77 12.33 4.57
CA ASN A 40 29.27 13.54 3.92
C ASN A 40 28.24 14.67 4.04
N ARG A 41 28.44 15.52 5.06
CA ARG A 41 27.60 16.69 5.34
C ARG A 41 27.46 17.65 4.14
N ARG A 42 28.39 17.64 3.18
CA ARG A 42 28.30 18.49 1.98
C ARG A 42 27.08 18.13 1.12
N ASN A 43 26.70 16.86 1.06
CA ASN A 43 25.52 16.43 0.29
C ASN A 43 24.24 16.98 0.92
N ALA A 44 24.13 16.92 2.25
CA ALA A 44 23.01 17.53 2.97
C ALA A 44 22.98 19.05 2.79
N ILE A 45 24.14 19.73 2.87
CA ILE A 45 24.24 21.18 2.63
C ILE A 45 23.77 21.53 1.22
N ALA A 46 24.22 20.80 0.19
CA ALA A 46 23.80 21.02 -1.19
C ALA A 46 22.30 20.75 -1.38
N THR A 47 21.77 19.65 -0.86
CA THR A 47 20.32 19.32 -0.92
C THR A 47 19.46 20.38 -0.26
N TYR A 48 19.90 20.97 0.85
CA TYR A 48 19.13 21.97 1.59
C TYR A 48 19.61 23.41 1.38
N SER A 49 20.49 23.68 0.40
CA SER A 49 20.89 25.05 0.04
C SER A 49 19.84 25.78 -0.79
N GLN A 50 18.93 25.04 -1.42
CA GLN A 50 17.84 25.55 -2.25
C GLN A 50 16.52 24.87 -1.86
N PRO A 51 15.36 25.46 -2.22
CA PRO A 51 14.07 24.79 -2.08
C PRO A 51 14.02 23.47 -2.83
N LEU A 52 13.45 22.44 -2.22
CA LEU A 52 13.12 21.18 -2.90
C LEU A 52 11.83 21.33 -3.71
N GLY A 53 11.73 20.57 -4.80
CA GLY A 53 10.51 20.40 -5.60
C GLY A 53 9.39 19.76 -4.79
N ASN A 54 8.17 19.76 -5.29
CA ASN A 54 6.95 19.52 -4.51
C ASN A 54 6.24 18.24 -4.89
N ILE A 55 5.56 17.65 -3.91
CA ILE A 55 4.54 16.63 -4.12
C ILE A 55 3.20 17.35 -4.26
N ILE A 56 2.53 17.12 -5.38
CA ILE A 56 1.31 17.80 -5.80
C ILE A 56 0.12 16.85 -5.67
N VAL A 57 -0.96 17.29 -5.01
CA VAL A 57 -2.24 16.59 -4.90
C VAL A 57 -3.32 17.46 -5.54
N ALA A 58 -3.95 16.95 -6.60
CA ALA A 58 -5.00 17.65 -7.35
C ALA A 58 -4.63 19.11 -7.70
N GLY A 59 -3.42 19.32 -8.22
CA GLY A 59 -2.90 20.63 -8.63
C GLY A 59 -2.40 21.54 -7.50
N ASN A 60 -2.44 21.08 -6.25
CA ASN A 60 -1.96 21.85 -5.10
C ASN A 60 -0.71 21.21 -4.49
N ALA A 61 0.33 22.00 -4.27
CA ALA A 61 1.50 21.55 -3.51
C ALA A 61 1.13 21.28 -2.05
N ILE A 62 1.35 20.05 -1.59
CA ILE A 62 1.18 19.65 -0.19
C ILE A 62 2.50 19.58 0.58
N THR A 63 3.61 19.68 -0.13
CA THR A 63 4.93 19.89 0.45
C THR A 63 5.47 21.26 0.06
N GLY A 64 6.55 21.68 0.69
CA GLY A 64 7.26 22.91 0.37
C GLY A 64 8.59 22.99 1.09
N SER A 65 9.21 24.16 1.03
CA SER A 65 10.49 24.43 1.70
C SER A 65 10.44 25.80 2.39
N ALA A 66 10.84 25.86 3.66
CA ALA A 66 10.93 27.08 4.44
C ALA A 66 12.37 27.37 4.85
N ARG A 67 12.77 28.65 4.92
CA ARG A 67 14.11 29.02 5.41
C ARG A 67 14.28 28.61 6.87
N THR A 68 15.45 28.07 7.19
CA THR A 68 15.86 27.82 8.58
C THR A 68 16.31 29.13 9.24
N LYS A 69 16.31 29.17 10.57
CA LYS A 69 16.73 30.34 11.35
C LYS A 69 18.24 30.34 11.68
N GLY A 70 19.00 29.35 11.21
CA GLY A 70 20.44 29.22 11.45
C GLY A 70 20.99 27.84 11.05
N GLY A 71 22.32 27.74 10.94
CA GLY A 71 23.04 26.54 10.49
C GLY A 71 23.38 26.56 9.00
N ASP A 72 24.08 25.52 8.53
CA ASP A 72 24.55 25.41 7.13
C ASP A 72 23.45 24.97 6.16
N LEU A 73 22.30 24.52 6.67
CA LEU A 73 21.17 24.02 5.88
C LEU A 73 20.14 25.14 5.74
N ALA A 74 20.14 25.83 4.59
CA ALA A 74 19.37 27.06 4.39
C ALA A 74 17.84 26.83 4.39
N TYR A 75 17.39 25.67 3.93
CA TYR A 75 15.98 25.30 3.82
C TYR A 75 15.66 24.02 4.58
N LYS A 76 14.43 23.93 5.09
CA LYS A 76 13.85 22.69 5.61
C LYS A 76 12.53 22.39 4.92
N ARG A 77 12.21 21.11 4.80
CA ARG A 77 10.94 20.64 4.24
C ARG A 77 9.76 21.08 5.10
N THR A 78 8.62 21.35 4.47
CA THR A 78 7.33 21.65 5.13
C THR A 78 6.22 20.81 4.54
N TYR A 79 5.20 20.49 5.34
CA TYR A 79 4.05 19.69 4.90
C TYR A 79 2.75 20.38 5.28
N LYS A 80 1.88 20.58 4.30
CA LYS A 80 0.50 21.00 4.52
C LYS A 80 -0.34 19.77 4.84
N ASP A 81 -1.13 19.85 5.91
CA ASP A 81 -1.95 18.73 6.41
C ASP A 81 -1.12 17.45 6.59
N GLY A 82 0.10 17.55 7.12
CA GLY A 82 1.10 16.46 7.10
C GLY A 82 0.58 15.11 7.58
N LYS A 83 -0.24 15.07 8.64
CA LYS A 83 -0.87 13.83 9.14
C LYS A 83 -1.77 13.14 8.11
N LEU A 84 -2.49 13.91 7.29
CA LEU A 84 -3.40 13.39 6.28
C LEU A 84 -2.64 12.68 5.14
N TYR A 85 -1.44 13.17 4.81
CA TYR A 85 -0.68 12.71 3.65
C TYR A 85 0.60 11.93 3.99
N ALA A 86 0.98 11.76 5.26
CA ALA A 86 2.22 11.11 5.66
C ALA A 86 2.40 9.68 5.10
N ALA A 87 1.32 8.92 4.92
CA ALA A 87 1.37 7.60 4.30
C ALA A 87 1.75 7.66 2.80
N VAL A 88 1.46 8.77 2.13
CA VAL A 88 1.80 9.04 0.73
C VAL A 88 3.17 9.73 0.65
N THR A 89 3.35 10.88 1.30
CA THR A 89 4.58 11.67 1.20
C THR A 89 5.76 11.00 1.89
N GLY A 90 5.54 10.37 3.04
CA GLY A 90 6.60 10.06 3.98
C GLY A 90 7.18 11.34 4.56
N TYR A 91 8.50 11.36 4.72
CA TYR A 91 9.24 12.56 5.13
C TYR A 91 10.59 12.65 4.41
N ALA A 92 11.04 13.87 4.11
CA ALA A 92 12.43 14.26 3.96
C ALA A 92 12.93 14.95 5.23
N SER A 93 14.12 14.57 5.70
CA SER A 93 14.71 15.07 6.94
C SER A 93 16.18 15.44 6.75
N GLN A 94 16.59 16.54 7.38
CA GLN A 94 18.00 16.93 7.45
C GLN A 94 18.86 15.98 8.30
N ALA A 95 18.24 15.11 9.10
CA ALA A 95 18.92 14.22 10.04
C ALA A 95 18.65 12.73 9.81
N TYR A 96 17.60 12.37 9.08
CA TYR A 96 17.17 10.99 8.87
C TYR A 96 16.91 10.72 7.38
N ALA A 97 17.09 9.47 6.96
CA ALA A 97 16.86 9.07 5.58
C ALA A 97 15.40 9.30 5.17
N PRO A 98 15.14 9.82 3.95
CA PRO A 98 13.79 10.07 3.50
C PRO A 98 13.00 8.78 3.28
N THR A 99 11.67 8.88 3.28
CA THR A 99 10.76 7.72 3.15
C THR A 99 9.65 7.98 2.14
N GLN A 100 9.00 6.91 1.67
CA GLN A 100 7.86 6.97 0.74
C GLN A 100 8.19 7.81 -0.50
N LEU A 101 7.27 8.65 -1.01
CA LEU A 101 7.53 9.46 -2.21
C LEU A 101 8.70 10.43 -2.05
N GLU A 102 8.90 11.03 -0.87
CA GLU A 102 10.08 11.88 -0.61
C GLU A 102 11.39 11.11 -0.80
N GLY A 103 11.42 9.83 -0.40
CA GLY A 103 12.58 8.95 -0.55
C GLY A 103 12.76 8.41 -1.96
N ILE A 104 11.67 7.97 -2.59
CA ILE A 104 11.69 7.37 -3.93
C ILE A 104 12.06 8.40 -4.99
N TYR A 105 11.55 9.62 -4.86
CA TYR A 105 11.80 10.71 -5.81
C TYR A 105 12.81 11.73 -5.26
N THR A 106 13.72 11.31 -4.37
CA THR A 106 14.72 12.22 -3.79
C THR A 106 15.51 12.96 -4.87
N ASP A 107 15.97 12.28 -5.91
CA ASP A 107 16.80 12.88 -6.97
C ASP A 107 16.02 13.89 -7.81
N LEU A 108 14.75 13.59 -8.13
CA LEU A 108 13.87 14.51 -8.84
C LEU A 108 13.56 15.75 -7.97
N LEU A 109 13.12 15.52 -6.74
CA LEU A 109 12.70 16.57 -5.80
C LEU A 109 13.86 17.44 -5.33
N ASN A 110 15.09 17.00 -5.52
CA ASN A 110 16.27 17.75 -5.16
C ASN A 110 17.01 18.32 -6.39
N GLY A 111 16.69 17.91 -7.63
CA GLY A 111 17.35 18.40 -8.85
C GLY A 111 18.63 17.65 -9.26
N THR A 112 18.93 16.49 -8.67
CA THR A 112 20.04 15.61 -9.10
C THR A 112 19.64 14.58 -10.14
N ASP A 113 18.35 14.44 -10.44
CA ASP A 113 17.87 13.55 -11.49
C ASP A 113 18.46 13.95 -12.85
N PRO A 114 19.18 13.04 -13.55
CA PRO A 114 19.73 13.32 -14.87
C PRO A 114 18.69 13.77 -15.89
N GLY A 115 17.43 13.35 -15.75
CA GLY A 115 16.32 13.75 -16.61
C GLY A 115 15.93 15.21 -16.49
N LEU A 116 16.38 15.91 -15.45
CA LEU A 116 16.15 17.35 -15.25
C LEU A 116 17.26 18.22 -15.83
N LYS A 117 18.43 17.66 -16.16
CA LYS A 117 19.59 18.45 -16.58
C LYS A 117 19.42 19.01 -17.98
N THR A 118 19.62 20.32 -18.10
CA THR A 118 19.79 20.95 -19.41
C THR A 118 21.19 20.69 -19.97
N ILE A 119 21.38 20.99 -21.27
CA ILE A 119 22.71 20.95 -21.90
C ILE A 119 23.68 21.89 -21.17
N MET A 120 23.20 23.06 -20.72
CA MET A 120 24.04 24.01 -19.99
C MET A 120 24.45 23.48 -18.62
N ASP A 121 23.53 22.89 -17.85
CA ASP A 121 23.86 22.29 -16.54
C ASP A 121 24.85 21.14 -16.67
N THR A 122 24.76 20.38 -17.76
CA THR A 122 25.69 19.30 -18.08
C THR A 122 27.09 19.84 -18.39
N LEU A 123 27.19 21.01 -19.04
CA LEU A 123 28.45 21.67 -19.38
C LEU A 123 29.07 22.42 -18.18
N THR A 124 28.25 23.07 -17.34
CA THR A 124 28.70 23.81 -16.16
C THR A 124 28.91 22.93 -14.94
N GLY A 125 28.36 21.71 -14.96
CA GLY A 125 28.34 20.81 -13.80
C GLY A 125 27.39 21.28 -12.69
N GLU A 126 26.51 22.24 -13.00
CA GLU A 126 25.52 22.75 -12.05
C GLU A 126 24.38 21.75 -11.84
N ARG A 127 23.67 21.95 -10.73
CA ARG A 127 22.50 21.16 -10.39
C ARG A 127 21.30 21.74 -11.12
N ALA A 128 20.44 20.88 -11.66
CA ALA A 128 19.20 21.32 -12.28
C ALA A 128 18.24 21.87 -11.22
N ASP A 129 17.30 22.71 -11.66
CA ASP A 129 16.18 23.10 -10.82
C ASP A 129 15.35 21.86 -10.44
N PRO A 130 14.92 21.73 -9.17
CA PRO A 130 14.12 20.58 -8.74
C PRO A 130 12.79 20.43 -9.46
N GLY A 131 12.40 19.19 -9.73
CA GLY A 131 11.12 18.83 -10.32
C GLY A 131 10.04 18.47 -9.29
N ASP A 132 8.80 18.39 -9.75
CA ASP A 132 7.63 18.08 -8.93
C ASP A 132 7.08 16.66 -9.21
N VAL A 133 6.52 16.03 -8.18
CA VAL A 133 5.82 14.74 -8.26
C VAL A 133 4.32 14.98 -8.22
N VAL A 134 3.61 14.68 -9.31
CA VAL A 134 2.15 14.81 -9.38
C VAL A 134 1.50 13.48 -9.01
N THR A 135 0.72 13.49 -7.94
CA THR A 135 0.06 12.28 -7.44
C THR A 135 -1.30 12.04 -8.10
N THR A 136 -1.81 10.81 -7.98
CA THR A 136 -3.18 10.45 -8.36
C THR A 136 -4.20 10.63 -7.23
N ILE A 137 -3.75 11.05 -6.05
CA ILE A 137 -4.56 11.15 -4.84
C ILE A 137 -5.68 12.17 -5.04
N ASP A 138 -6.93 11.77 -4.78
CA ASP A 138 -8.05 12.69 -4.67
C ASP A 138 -8.14 13.16 -3.21
N PRO A 139 -7.98 14.48 -2.95
CA PRO A 139 -7.96 15.00 -1.58
C PRO A 139 -9.29 14.76 -0.84
N ALA A 140 -10.42 14.69 -1.53
CA ALA A 140 -11.71 14.41 -0.90
C ALA A 140 -11.81 12.95 -0.45
N VAL A 141 -11.31 12.01 -1.26
CA VAL A 141 -11.30 10.58 -0.92
C VAL A 141 -10.31 10.30 0.21
N GLN A 142 -9.11 10.88 0.13
CA GLN A 142 -8.09 10.79 1.18
C GLN A 142 -8.62 11.32 2.51
N LYS A 143 -9.24 12.51 2.51
CA LYS A 143 -9.81 13.12 3.71
C LYS A 143 -10.98 12.30 4.27
N ALA A 144 -11.89 11.82 3.42
CA ALA A 144 -13.00 10.99 3.85
C ALA A 144 -12.54 9.71 4.56
N ALA A 145 -11.49 9.05 4.03
CA ALA A 145 -10.87 7.89 4.68
C ALA A 145 -10.26 8.24 6.05
N TYR A 146 -9.45 9.30 6.10
CA TYR A 146 -8.74 9.72 7.31
C TYR A 146 -9.69 10.14 8.43
N ASP A 147 -10.70 10.95 8.11
CA ASP A 147 -11.70 11.39 9.08
C ASP A 147 -12.54 10.20 9.61
N ALA A 148 -12.93 9.26 8.73
CA ALA A 148 -13.76 8.12 9.12
C ALA A 148 -12.99 7.08 9.97
N LEU A 149 -11.69 6.89 9.69
CA LEU A 149 -10.81 6.10 10.55
C LEU A 149 -10.69 6.78 11.93
N GLY A 150 -10.43 8.08 11.96
CA GLY A 150 -10.26 8.84 13.19
C GLY A 150 -9.14 8.24 14.05
N ASP A 151 -9.45 7.92 15.31
CA ASP A 151 -8.48 7.33 16.25
C ASP A 151 -8.30 5.82 16.11
N LYS A 152 -9.03 5.17 15.19
CA LYS A 152 -8.90 3.72 14.96
C LYS A 152 -7.54 3.43 14.34
N LYS A 153 -6.86 2.40 14.84
CA LYS A 153 -5.61 1.92 14.26
C LYS A 153 -5.92 1.09 13.01
N GLY A 154 -5.47 1.51 11.84
CA GLY A 154 -5.87 0.86 10.58
C GLY A 154 -5.25 1.47 9.33
N GLY A 155 -5.64 0.93 8.18
CA GLY A 155 -5.23 1.41 6.87
C GLY A 155 -6.35 1.28 5.85
N ALA A 156 -6.38 2.18 4.88
CA ALA A 156 -7.39 2.19 3.83
C ALA A 156 -6.79 2.59 2.48
N VAL A 157 -7.25 1.94 1.41
CA VAL A 157 -6.84 2.24 0.03
C VAL A 157 -8.06 2.36 -0.86
N ALA A 158 -8.07 3.35 -1.75
CA ALA A 158 -9.03 3.47 -2.84
C ALA A 158 -8.30 3.47 -4.19
N ILE A 159 -8.83 2.72 -5.16
CA ILE A 159 -8.29 2.56 -6.51
C ILE A 159 -9.41 2.86 -7.51
N ASP A 160 -9.12 3.62 -8.56
CA ASP A 160 -9.96 3.65 -9.75
C ASP A 160 -9.80 2.33 -10.52
N PRO A 161 -10.84 1.48 -10.63
CA PRO A 161 -10.73 0.15 -11.22
C PRO A 161 -10.31 0.16 -12.69
N LYS A 162 -10.61 1.24 -13.42
CA LYS A 162 -10.36 1.34 -14.87
C LYS A 162 -8.95 1.79 -15.19
N THR A 163 -8.36 2.62 -14.34
CA THR A 163 -7.04 3.23 -14.59
C THR A 163 -5.94 2.69 -13.69
N GLY A 164 -6.28 2.09 -12.54
CA GLY A 164 -5.28 1.70 -11.54
C GLY A 164 -4.80 2.86 -10.68
N ARG A 165 -5.28 4.08 -10.91
CA ARG A 165 -4.93 5.25 -10.10
C ARG A 165 -5.33 5.02 -8.63
N ILE A 166 -4.38 5.15 -7.73
CA ILE A 166 -4.64 5.14 -6.29
C ILE A 166 -5.20 6.51 -5.90
N LEU A 167 -6.48 6.56 -5.56
CA LEU A 167 -7.17 7.79 -5.18
C LEU A 167 -6.96 8.15 -3.71
N ALA A 168 -6.67 7.15 -2.87
CA ALA A 168 -6.32 7.37 -1.47
C ALA A 168 -5.45 6.22 -0.93
N ALA A 169 -4.51 6.57 -0.06
CA ALA A 169 -3.73 5.64 0.76
C ALA A 169 -3.55 6.24 2.16
N VAL A 170 -4.28 5.72 3.13
CA VAL A 170 -4.37 6.26 4.50
C VAL A 170 -3.88 5.24 5.51
N SER A 171 -3.17 5.73 6.53
CA SER A 171 -2.73 4.97 7.69
C SER A 171 -3.05 5.75 8.96
N THR A 172 -3.63 5.10 9.95
CA THR A 172 -3.92 5.67 11.28
C THR A 172 -3.43 4.73 12.40
N PRO A 173 -2.94 5.27 13.54
CA PRO A 173 -2.61 6.67 13.75
C PRO A 173 -1.48 7.12 12.81
N SER A 174 -1.49 8.41 12.48
CA SER A 174 -0.50 9.06 11.60
C SER A 174 0.40 10.01 12.42
N TYR A 175 1.38 10.62 11.77
CA TYR A 175 2.29 11.60 12.35
C TYR A 175 2.40 12.84 11.46
N ASP A 176 2.85 13.96 12.01
CA ASP A 176 3.16 15.15 11.21
C ASP A 176 4.64 15.10 10.78
N PRO A 177 4.94 14.90 9.48
CA PRO A 177 6.30 14.84 8.98
C PRO A 177 7.12 16.11 9.25
N SER A 178 6.45 17.26 9.46
CA SER A 178 7.11 18.54 9.78
C SER A 178 7.94 18.48 11.07
N GLN A 179 7.63 17.54 11.97
CA GLN A 179 8.38 17.34 13.22
C GLN A 179 9.75 16.68 13.00
N LEU A 180 9.99 16.10 11.83
CA LEU A 180 11.23 15.38 11.50
C LEU A 180 12.16 16.18 10.58
N THR A 181 11.80 17.37 10.13
CA THR A 181 12.51 18.04 9.02
C THR A 181 13.78 18.77 9.45
N ASP A 182 13.79 19.32 10.65
CA ASP A 182 14.85 20.21 11.16
C ASP A 182 15.86 19.43 12.00
N ALA A 183 17.13 19.44 11.60
CA ALA A 183 18.19 18.66 12.24
C ALA A 183 18.30 18.91 13.76
N ASN A 184 17.99 20.12 14.22
CA ASN A 184 18.13 20.49 15.63
C ASN A 184 16.98 19.98 16.51
N THR A 185 15.80 19.74 15.93
CA THR A 185 14.59 19.38 16.69
C THR A 185 14.09 17.97 16.40
N ALA A 186 14.45 17.39 15.26
CA ALA A 186 14.00 16.08 14.80
C ALA A 186 14.40 14.95 15.76
N GLY A 187 15.52 15.08 16.51
CA GLY A 187 15.98 14.10 17.50
C GLY A 187 14.93 13.70 18.54
N GLY A 188 14.22 14.67 19.10
CA GLY A 188 13.18 14.41 20.11
C GLY A 188 11.93 13.76 19.50
N ALA A 189 11.49 14.26 18.34
CA ALA A 189 10.35 13.69 17.62
C ALA A 189 10.61 12.26 17.17
N TRP A 190 11.80 11.98 16.63
CA TRP A 190 12.23 10.64 16.21
C TRP A 190 12.16 9.62 17.35
N LYS A 191 12.70 9.98 18.53
CA LYS A 191 12.64 9.11 19.71
C LYS A 191 11.20 8.81 20.13
N ARG A 192 10.33 9.83 20.15
CA ARG A 192 8.90 9.66 20.49
C ARG A 192 8.19 8.76 19.49
N LEU A 193 8.29 9.05 18.19
CA LEU A 193 7.58 8.32 17.13
C LEU A 193 8.02 6.86 17.02
N ASN A 194 9.31 6.55 17.26
CA ASN A 194 9.81 5.17 17.25
C ASN A 194 9.44 4.40 18.53
N ALA A 195 9.45 5.06 19.68
CA ALA A 195 9.07 4.47 20.97
C ALA A 195 7.55 4.26 21.10
N ASP A 196 6.76 4.99 20.32
CA ASP A 196 5.29 4.89 20.32
C ASP A 196 4.85 3.42 20.05
N PRO A 197 4.03 2.83 20.94
CA PRO A 197 3.53 1.45 20.76
C PRO A 197 2.57 1.33 19.58
N ASP A 198 1.93 2.43 19.17
CA ASP A 198 1.00 2.44 18.05
C ASP A 198 1.66 2.64 16.69
N LYS A 199 2.98 2.83 16.64
CA LYS A 199 3.77 2.85 15.40
C LYS A 199 3.14 3.79 14.36
N PRO A 200 3.01 5.09 14.64
CA PRO A 200 2.33 6.03 13.74
C PRO A 200 3.07 6.23 12.40
N MET A 201 4.37 5.93 12.35
CA MET A 201 5.16 5.98 11.11
C MET A 201 5.00 4.73 10.22
N ASN A 202 4.26 3.71 10.68
CA ASN A 202 4.01 2.53 9.87
C ASN A 202 2.91 2.83 8.83
N ASN A 203 3.19 2.53 7.57
CA ASN A 203 2.18 2.63 6.52
C ASN A 203 1.33 1.35 6.50
N ARG A 204 0.19 1.37 7.19
CA ARG A 204 -0.70 0.21 7.28
C ARG A 204 -1.42 -0.13 5.99
N ALA A 205 -1.62 0.84 5.11
CA ALA A 205 -2.23 0.64 3.79
C ALA A 205 -1.34 -0.24 2.89
N LEU A 206 -0.01 -0.11 3.00
CA LEU A 206 0.95 -0.73 2.07
C LEU A 206 1.90 -1.75 2.72
N ARG A 207 2.20 -1.62 4.02
CA ARG A 207 3.30 -2.33 4.69
C ARG A 207 2.89 -3.14 5.93
N GLN A 208 1.59 -3.33 6.14
CA GLN A 208 1.07 -4.12 7.25
C GLN A 208 0.17 -5.26 6.74
N PRO A 209 0.76 -6.35 6.20
CA PRO A 209 0.00 -7.53 5.82
C PRO A 209 -0.57 -8.21 7.07
N LEU A 210 -1.88 -8.41 7.11
CA LEU A 210 -2.60 -9.07 8.21
C LEU A 210 -3.58 -10.11 7.65
N PRO A 211 -4.03 -11.09 8.45
CA PRO A 211 -5.05 -12.03 8.00
C PRO A 211 -6.28 -11.32 7.43
N PRO A 212 -6.65 -11.56 6.15
CA PRO A 212 -7.77 -10.88 5.49
C PRO A 212 -9.15 -11.40 5.92
N GLY A 213 -9.19 -12.56 6.57
CA GLY A 213 -10.41 -13.26 6.94
C GLY A 213 -11.36 -13.42 5.75
N SER A 214 -12.65 -13.23 5.99
CA SER A 214 -13.69 -13.48 4.98
C SER A 214 -13.60 -12.64 3.70
N THR A 215 -12.75 -11.61 3.63
CA THR A 215 -12.52 -10.89 2.36
C THR A 215 -11.79 -11.76 1.33
N PHE A 216 -10.95 -12.71 1.77
CA PHE A 216 -10.24 -13.65 0.90
C PHE A 216 -11.16 -14.67 0.20
N LYS A 217 -12.38 -14.85 0.71
CA LYS A 217 -13.41 -15.69 0.06
C LYS A 217 -13.69 -15.28 -1.38
N LEU A 218 -13.47 -14.01 -1.74
CA LEU A 218 -13.57 -13.54 -3.12
C LEU A 218 -12.53 -14.20 -4.05
N VAL A 219 -11.29 -14.40 -3.57
CA VAL A 219 -10.23 -15.10 -4.31
C VAL A 219 -10.59 -16.57 -4.50
N VAL A 220 -11.13 -17.20 -3.46
CA VAL A 220 -11.56 -18.61 -3.49
C VAL A 220 -12.76 -18.81 -4.43
N ALA A 221 -13.76 -17.91 -4.37
CA ALA A 221 -14.90 -17.92 -5.29
C ALA A 221 -14.44 -17.77 -6.75
N SER A 222 -13.50 -16.86 -6.99
CA SER A 222 -12.88 -16.65 -8.31
C SER A 222 -12.21 -17.92 -8.82
N ALA A 223 -11.42 -18.59 -7.98
CA ALA A 223 -10.77 -19.85 -8.32
C ALA A 223 -11.78 -20.97 -8.63
N ALA A 224 -12.87 -21.04 -7.88
CA ALA A 224 -13.93 -22.04 -8.07
C ALA A 224 -14.66 -21.86 -9.40
N LEU A 225 -15.03 -20.63 -9.75
CA LEU A 225 -15.71 -20.31 -11.00
C LEU A 225 -14.78 -20.49 -12.21
N GLU A 226 -13.54 -19.99 -12.15
CA GLU A 226 -12.58 -20.09 -13.27
C GLU A 226 -12.08 -21.51 -13.51
N SER A 227 -12.11 -22.39 -12.49
CA SER A 227 -11.76 -23.80 -12.65
C SER A 227 -12.92 -24.68 -13.08
N GLY A 228 -14.13 -24.13 -13.18
CA GLY A 228 -15.35 -24.87 -13.49
C GLY A 228 -15.82 -25.80 -12.37
N LEU A 229 -15.36 -25.59 -11.13
CA LEU A 229 -15.87 -26.35 -9.97
C LEU A 229 -17.37 -26.07 -9.75
N TYR A 230 -17.80 -24.83 -10.03
CA TYR A 230 -19.20 -24.43 -10.09
C TYR A 230 -19.43 -23.62 -11.38
N GLU A 231 -20.56 -23.84 -12.05
CA GLU A 231 -20.91 -23.19 -13.32
C GLU A 231 -21.30 -21.71 -13.15
N ASN A 232 -21.83 -21.36 -11.98
CA ASN A 232 -22.30 -20.02 -11.64
C ASN A 232 -22.43 -19.84 -10.11
N VAL A 233 -22.66 -18.61 -9.68
CA VAL A 233 -22.76 -18.25 -8.25
C VAL A 233 -24.04 -18.73 -7.57
N ASP A 234 -25.03 -19.19 -8.32
CA ASP A 234 -26.33 -19.65 -7.84
C ASP A 234 -26.42 -21.18 -7.74
N GLN A 235 -25.43 -21.90 -8.25
CA GLN A 235 -25.31 -23.34 -8.07
C GLN A 235 -25.07 -23.70 -6.60
N HIS A 236 -25.83 -24.67 -6.11
CA HIS A 236 -25.65 -25.26 -4.78
C HIS A 236 -24.30 -26.00 -4.67
N THR A 237 -23.68 -25.93 -3.49
CA THR A 237 -22.26 -26.33 -3.30
C THR A 237 -22.05 -27.70 -2.62
N ASP A 238 -23.15 -28.38 -2.26
CA ASP A 238 -23.17 -29.61 -1.46
C ASP A 238 -22.34 -29.51 -0.17
N SER A 239 -22.26 -28.30 0.39
CA SER A 239 -21.50 -28.02 1.59
C SER A 239 -22.29 -28.39 2.84
N PRO A 240 -21.80 -29.31 3.69
CA PRO A 240 -22.47 -29.59 4.97
C PRO A 240 -22.28 -28.42 5.94
N ASP A 241 -23.19 -28.30 6.90
CA ASP A 241 -23.10 -27.35 8.00
C ASP A 241 -23.41 -28.07 9.33
N PRO A 242 -22.46 -28.23 10.26
CA PRO A 242 -21.07 -27.77 10.17
C PRO A 242 -20.25 -28.55 9.14
N TYR A 243 -19.10 -27.99 8.74
CA TYR A 243 -18.10 -28.68 7.94
C TYR A 243 -16.95 -29.17 8.82
N ARG A 244 -16.77 -30.49 8.89
CA ARG A 244 -15.64 -31.13 9.58
C ARG A 244 -14.37 -30.95 8.76
N LEU A 245 -13.36 -30.29 9.31
CA LEU A 245 -12.08 -30.11 8.62
C LEU A 245 -11.40 -31.47 8.38
N PRO A 246 -11.00 -31.80 7.13
CA PRO A 246 -10.42 -33.09 6.80
C PRO A 246 -9.18 -33.41 7.64
N GLY A 247 -9.08 -34.65 8.12
CA GLY A 247 -7.93 -35.09 8.94
C GLY A 247 -7.98 -34.62 10.40
N THR A 248 -9.08 -33.99 10.84
CA THR A 248 -9.24 -33.50 12.21
C THR A 248 -10.57 -33.93 12.83
N LEU A 249 -10.72 -33.71 14.14
CA LEU A 249 -12.00 -33.80 14.83
C LEU A 249 -12.73 -32.45 14.95
N ARG A 250 -12.25 -31.41 14.26
CA ARG A 250 -12.71 -30.03 14.43
C ARG A 250 -13.77 -29.67 13.40
N ASP A 251 -14.95 -29.32 13.89
CA ASP A 251 -15.99 -28.69 13.09
C ASP A 251 -15.73 -27.19 12.93
N LEU A 252 -15.82 -26.70 11.70
CA LEU A 252 -15.74 -25.28 11.38
C LEU A 252 -17.13 -24.66 11.52
N ALA A 253 -17.26 -23.72 12.45
CA ALA A 253 -18.49 -23.00 12.69
C ALA A 253 -18.66 -21.79 11.76
N ASN A 254 -19.90 -21.52 11.39
CA ASN A 254 -20.32 -20.24 10.80
C ASN A 254 -20.49 -19.18 11.89
N GLU A 255 -20.21 -17.92 11.54
CA GLU A 255 -20.33 -16.81 12.50
C GLU A 255 -21.78 -16.57 12.92
N ASN A 256 -22.73 -16.75 11.99
CA ASN A 256 -24.15 -16.80 12.27
C ASN A 256 -24.65 -18.26 12.14
N PRO A 257 -24.97 -18.95 13.26
CA PRO A 257 -25.47 -20.33 13.23
C PRO A 257 -26.83 -20.50 12.55
N SER A 258 -27.62 -19.42 12.47
CA SER A 258 -28.95 -19.43 11.85
C SER A 258 -28.93 -19.04 10.37
N ALA A 259 -27.75 -18.71 9.82
CA ALA A 259 -27.61 -18.40 8.40
C ALA A 259 -27.87 -19.66 7.55
N PRO A 260 -28.46 -19.53 6.35
CA PRO A 260 -28.77 -20.66 5.48
C PRO A 260 -27.52 -21.19 4.76
N CYS A 261 -26.52 -21.64 5.52
CA CYS A 261 -25.20 -22.00 5.04
C CYS A 261 -25.05 -23.48 4.62
N ARG A 262 -25.98 -24.35 5.03
CA ARG A 262 -26.06 -25.73 4.55
C ARG A 262 -26.44 -25.73 3.07
N ASN A 263 -25.62 -26.37 2.24
CA ASN A 263 -25.79 -26.44 0.79
C ASN A 263 -26.06 -25.08 0.12
N ALA A 264 -25.51 -24.00 0.68
CA ALA A 264 -25.70 -22.67 0.12
C ALA A 264 -25.02 -22.55 -1.25
N SER A 265 -25.58 -21.70 -2.12
CA SER A 265 -24.88 -21.27 -3.33
C SER A 265 -23.73 -20.32 -2.97
N ILE A 266 -22.83 -20.02 -3.92
CA ILE A 266 -21.74 -19.05 -3.71
C ILE A 266 -22.31 -17.68 -3.35
N ARG A 267 -23.42 -17.25 -3.98
CA ARG A 267 -24.09 -15.98 -3.69
C ARG A 267 -24.56 -15.91 -2.25
N VAL A 268 -25.32 -16.91 -1.80
CA VAL A 268 -25.81 -16.99 -0.41
C VAL A 268 -24.63 -17.08 0.56
N ALA A 269 -23.61 -17.86 0.22
CA ALA A 269 -22.41 -18.00 1.03
C ALA A 269 -21.61 -16.69 1.16
N LEU A 270 -21.54 -15.85 0.12
CA LEU A 270 -20.96 -14.51 0.20
C LEU A 270 -21.84 -13.58 1.04
N GLN A 271 -23.16 -13.58 0.80
CA GLN A 271 -24.15 -12.76 1.49
C GLN A 271 -24.11 -12.94 3.01
N TYR A 272 -24.10 -14.20 3.47
CA TYR A 272 -24.06 -14.56 4.89
C TYR A 272 -22.67 -14.92 5.42
N SER A 273 -21.64 -14.82 4.57
CA SER A 273 -20.26 -15.14 4.94
C SER A 273 -20.05 -16.58 5.46
N CYS A 274 -20.68 -17.58 4.84
CA CYS A 274 -20.64 -18.99 5.26
C CYS A 274 -19.22 -19.59 5.20
N ASN A 275 -18.59 -19.85 6.35
CA ASN A 275 -17.26 -20.44 6.47
C ASN A 275 -17.20 -21.87 5.95
N ASN A 276 -18.21 -22.69 6.26
CA ASN A 276 -18.28 -24.09 5.84
C ASN A 276 -18.15 -24.26 4.31
N VAL A 277 -18.84 -23.40 3.54
CA VAL A 277 -18.82 -23.42 2.06
C VAL A 277 -17.43 -23.10 1.53
N PHE A 278 -16.81 -22.02 2.00
CA PHE A 278 -15.52 -21.57 1.49
C PHE A 278 -14.35 -22.45 1.94
N ALA A 279 -14.42 -23.03 3.13
CA ALA A 279 -13.44 -24.01 3.58
C ALA A 279 -13.52 -25.30 2.75
N LYS A 280 -14.72 -25.85 2.53
CA LYS A 280 -14.90 -27.01 1.65
C LYS A 280 -14.44 -26.70 0.23
N MET A 281 -14.82 -25.56 -0.32
CA MET A 281 -14.44 -25.11 -1.65
C MET A 281 -12.91 -25.03 -1.82
N ALA A 282 -12.19 -24.47 -0.84
CA ALA A 282 -10.73 -24.45 -0.88
C ALA A 282 -10.12 -25.87 -0.82
N VAL A 283 -10.70 -26.78 -0.03
CA VAL A 283 -10.27 -28.19 0.01
C VAL A 283 -10.49 -28.89 -1.33
N ASP A 284 -11.67 -28.69 -1.95
CA ASP A 284 -12.04 -29.32 -3.22
C ASP A 284 -11.18 -28.80 -4.38
N LEU A 285 -10.82 -27.52 -4.35
CA LEU A 285 -9.87 -26.91 -5.29
C LEU A 285 -8.44 -27.41 -5.09
N GLY A 286 -8.05 -27.61 -3.84
CA GLY A 286 -6.67 -27.83 -3.43
C GLY A 286 -5.85 -26.52 -3.39
N GLN A 287 -4.80 -26.52 -2.57
CA GLN A 287 -3.99 -25.32 -2.31
C GLN A 287 -3.40 -24.71 -3.58
N ASP A 288 -3.02 -25.51 -4.58
CA ASP A 288 -2.32 -25.01 -5.77
C ASP A 288 -3.24 -24.17 -6.67
N LYS A 289 -4.52 -24.54 -6.81
CA LYS A 289 -5.48 -23.75 -7.59
C LYS A 289 -5.84 -22.45 -6.87
N VAL A 290 -6.02 -22.49 -5.55
CA VAL A 290 -6.29 -21.29 -4.73
C VAL A 290 -5.08 -20.36 -4.78
N ARG A 291 -3.87 -20.90 -4.60
CA ARG A 291 -2.61 -20.17 -4.69
C ARG A 291 -2.43 -19.53 -6.07
N ALA A 292 -2.64 -20.27 -7.15
CA ALA A 292 -2.50 -19.75 -8.51
C ALA A 292 -3.47 -18.59 -8.76
N MET A 293 -4.70 -18.66 -8.23
CA MET A 293 -5.63 -17.53 -8.31
C MET A 293 -5.17 -16.34 -7.45
N ALA A 294 -4.71 -16.58 -6.22
CA ALA A 294 -4.16 -15.54 -5.36
C ALA A 294 -2.96 -14.82 -6.02
N GLU A 295 -2.04 -15.57 -6.63
CA GLU A 295 -0.89 -15.03 -7.37
C GLU A 295 -1.32 -14.25 -8.62
N LYS A 296 -2.40 -14.65 -9.30
CA LYS A 296 -2.96 -13.83 -10.38
C LYS A 296 -3.39 -12.45 -9.88
N TYR A 297 -3.99 -12.37 -8.69
CA TYR A 297 -4.39 -11.11 -8.04
C TYR A 297 -3.20 -10.29 -7.48
N GLY A 298 -1.99 -10.85 -7.37
CA GLY A 298 -0.80 -10.15 -6.86
C GLY A 298 -0.25 -10.68 -5.53
N PHE A 299 -0.87 -11.69 -4.92
CA PHE A 299 -0.28 -12.35 -3.74
C PHE A 299 1.05 -13.02 -4.12
N ASN A 300 1.96 -13.12 -3.14
CA ASN A 300 3.31 -13.64 -3.26
C ASN A 300 4.22 -12.87 -4.24
N ASP A 301 3.84 -11.66 -4.69
CA ASP A 301 4.70 -10.78 -5.48
C ASP A 301 5.41 -9.77 -4.58
N ASP A 302 6.73 -9.93 -4.42
CA ASP A 302 7.60 -9.02 -3.67
C ASP A 302 8.02 -7.78 -4.49
N ARG A 303 7.61 -7.71 -5.76
CA ARG A 303 7.88 -6.60 -6.68
C ARG A 303 6.69 -5.66 -6.84
N GLN A 304 5.58 -5.87 -6.11
CA GLN A 304 4.42 -4.99 -6.18
C GLN A 304 4.81 -3.57 -5.76
N ASP A 305 4.93 -2.70 -6.76
CA ASP A 305 5.34 -1.32 -6.62
C ASP A 305 4.19 -0.40 -7.02
N VAL A 306 3.97 0.63 -6.22
CA VAL A 306 2.94 1.65 -6.46
C VAL A 306 3.58 3.03 -6.29
N PRO A 307 4.69 3.25 -6.98
CA PRO A 307 5.95 3.90 -6.55
C PRO A 307 6.49 3.68 -5.12
N VAL A 308 5.64 3.42 -4.14
CA VAL A 308 6.08 2.92 -2.84
C VAL A 308 5.90 1.41 -2.81
N ARG A 309 7.00 0.67 -2.68
CA ARG A 309 6.95 -0.80 -2.60
C ARG A 309 6.06 -1.28 -1.47
N ALA A 310 5.03 -2.03 -1.83
CA ALA A 310 4.14 -2.69 -0.88
C ALA A 310 4.83 -3.92 -0.28
N TYR A 311 4.46 -4.27 0.95
CA TYR A 311 4.85 -5.58 1.48
C TYR A 311 4.02 -6.67 0.80
N PRO A 312 4.65 -7.82 0.52
CA PRO A 312 3.97 -8.91 -0.15
C PRO A 312 2.81 -9.40 0.73
N SER A 313 1.63 -9.50 0.12
CA SER A 313 0.53 -10.27 0.68
C SER A 313 0.80 -11.74 0.39
N VAL A 314 0.59 -12.64 1.34
CA VAL A 314 1.08 -14.02 1.24
C VAL A 314 -0.07 -15.02 1.20
N TYR A 315 0.02 -15.98 0.28
CA TYR A 315 -0.71 -17.24 0.34
C TYR A 315 0.30 -18.39 0.55
N PRO A 316 0.17 -19.17 1.65
CA PRO A 316 1.15 -20.20 2.02
C PRO A 316 1.16 -21.42 1.08
N LYS A 317 2.19 -22.26 1.20
CA LYS A 317 2.37 -23.51 0.44
C LYS A 317 2.71 -24.68 1.36
N GLY A 318 2.56 -25.91 0.87
CA GLY A 318 2.93 -27.12 1.61
C GLY A 318 1.93 -27.48 2.71
N MET A 319 0.67 -27.08 2.56
CA MET A 319 -0.37 -27.28 3.55
C MET A 319 -1.04 -28.65 3.42
N ASP A 320 -1.53 -29.18 4.54
CA ASP A 320 -2.52 -30.26 4.53
C ASP A 320 -3.93 -29.75 4.13
N LYS A 321 -4.90 -30.66 4.04
CA LYS A 321 -6.27 -30.32 3.66
C LYS A 321 -6.97 -29.45 4.70
N SER A 322 -6.75 -29.67 5.99
CA SER A 322 -7.37 -28.83 7.04
C SER A 322 -6.87 -27.39 6.99
N SER A 323 -5.56 -27.19 6.86
CA SER A 323 -4.94 -25.87 6.71
C SER A 323 -5.38 -25.21 5.40
N THR A 324 -5.47 -25.97 4.30
CA THR A 324 -6.06 -25.48 3.05
C THR A 324 -7.49 -24.97 3.26
N GLY A 325 -8.32 -25.72 4.00
CA GLY A 325 -9.67 -25.28 4.37
C GLY A 325 -9.69 -23.98 5.18
N LEU A 326 -8.75 -23.81 6.13
CA LEU A 326 -8.62 -22.55 6.89
C LEU A 326 -8.18 -21.37 6.01
N THR A 327 -7.30 -21.58 5.03
CA THR A 327 -6.97 -20.53 4.05
C THR A 327 -8.18 -20.12 3.22
N GLY A 328 -9.13 -21.03 2.99
CA GLY A 328 -10.37 -20.75 2.27
C GLY A 328 -11.21 -19.63 2.89
N ILE A 329 -11.05 -19.39 4.19
CA ILE A 329 -11.72 -18.32 4.93
C ILE A 329 -10.78 -17.17 5.30
N GLY A 330 -9.57 -17.12 4.72
CA GLY A 330 -8.55 -16.10 4.96
C GLY A 330 -7.89 -16.17 6.34
N GLN A 331 -7.87 -17.37 6.95
CA GLN A 331 -7.15 -17.68 8.19
C GLN A 331 -5.89 -18.51 7.89
N TYR A 332 -5.31 -19.16 8.91
CA TYR A 332 -4.00 -19.81 8.85
C TYR A 332 -2.91 -18.75 8.55
N ASP A 333 -2.01 -19.02 7.61
CA ASP A 333 -0.90 -18.11 7.27
C ASP A 333 -1.19 -17.20 6.06
N VAL A 334 -2.47 -17.04 5.67
CA VAL A 334 -2.84 -16.05 4.65
C VAL A 334 -2.74 -14.65 5.24
N THR A 335 -2.07 -13.73 4.54
CA THR A 335 -1.99 -12.32 4.93
C THR A 335 -2.20 -11.42 3.73
N ALA A 336 -2.82 -10.26 3.94
CA ALA A 336 -3.05 -9.26 2.89
C ALA A 336 -2.87 -7.84 3.41
N THR A 337 -2.39 -6.95 2.55
CA THR A 337 -2.44 -5.51 2.77
C THR A 337 -3.78 -4.93 2.28
N PRO A 338 -4.20 -3.75 2.77
CA PRO A 338 -5.32 -3.02 2.19
C PRO A 338 -5.18 -2.79 0.69
N LEU A 339 -3.98 -2.45 0.20
CA LEU A 339 -3.72 -2.37 -1.25
C LEU A 339 -4.10 -3.66 -1.98
N GLN A 340 -3.64 -4.81 -1.49
CA GLN A 340 -3.89 -6.10 -2.14
C GLN A 340 -5.38 -6.43 -2.23
N MET A 341 -6.14 -6.20 -1.16
CA MET A 341 -7.59 -6.46 -1.17
C MET A 341 -8.35 -5.44 -2.04
N ALA A 342 -7.89 -4.18 -2.09
CA ALA A 342 -8.43 -3.19 -3.02
C ALA A 342 -8.21 -3.62 -4.47
N MET A 343 -7.05 -4.20 -4.81
CA MET A 343 -6.79 -4.78 -6.15
C MET A 343 -7.73 -5.94 -6.49
N VAL A 344 -8.07 -6.81 -5.51
CA VAL A 344 -9.06 -7.88 -5.71
C VAL A 344 -10.42 -7.29 -6.10
N SER A 345 -10.89 -6.29 -5.35
CA SER A 345 -12.14 -5.60 -5.67
C SER A 345 -12.09 -4.79 -6.96
N ALA A 346 -10.94 -4.17 -7.29
CA ALA A 346 -10.74 -3.43 -8.53
C ALA A 346 -10.86 -4.35 -9.76
N ALA A 347 -10.20 -5.51 -9.73
CA ALA A 347 -10.29 -6.48 -10.82
C ALA A 347 -11.73 -7.01 -11.01
N ILE A 348 -12.44 -7.29 -9.90
CA ILE A 348 -13.84 -7.72 -9.98
C ILE A 348 -14.72 -6.59 -10.54
N ALA A 349 -14.54 -5.35 -10.09
CA ALA A 349 -15.30 -4.19 -10.56
C ALA A 349 -15.04 -3.89 -12.06
N ASN A 350 -13.81 -4.05 -12.52
CA ASN A 350 -13.39 -3.75 -13.89
C ASN A 350 -13.48 -4.98 -14.82
N GLY A 351 -14.53 -5.78 -14.69
CA GLY A 351 -14.81 -6.88 -15.65
C GLY A 351 -13.72 -7.96 -15.72
N GLY A 352 -12.95 -8.13 -14.64
CA GLY A 352 -11.88 -9.11 -14.51
C GLY A 352 -10.50 -8.62 -14.94
N GLU A 353 -10.36 -7.36 -15.32
CA GLU A 353 -9.06 -6.74 -15.65
C GLU A 353 -8.52 -5.89 -14.50
N LEU A 354 -7.23 -5.99 -14.24
CA LEU A 354 -6.53 -5.22 -13.23
C LEU A 354 -5.44 -4.37 -13.90
N PRO A 355 -5.65 -3.06 -14.04
CA PRO A 355 -4.59 -2.12 -14.38
C PRO A 355 -3.53 -2.08 -13.27
N SER A 356 -2.28 -1.86 -13.65
CA SER A 356 -1.17 -1.69 -12.70
C SER A 356 -1.45 -0.52 -11.75
N PRO A 357 -1.54 -0.76 -10.44
CA PRO A 357 -1.85 0.31 -9.51
C PRO A 357 -0.67 1.28 -9.39
N HIS A 358 -0.95 2.58 -9.30
CA HIS A 358 0.08 3.62 -9.16
C HIS A 358 -0.49 4.83 -8.40
N MET A 359 0.34 5.48 -7.54
CA MET A 359 -0.08 6.68 -6.79
C MET A 359 0.52 8.00 -7.32
N VAL A 360 1.35 7.91 -8.36
CA VAL A 360 1.96 9.05 -9.06
C VAL A 360 1.47 9.01 -10.50
N SER A 361 0.87 10.10 -10.98
CA SER A 361 0.39 10.21 -12.36
C SER A 361 1.52 10.63 -13.30
N ARG A 362 2.34 11.59 -12.88
CA ARG A 362 3.50 12.05 -13.63
C ARG A 362 4.54 12.74 -12.76
N THR A 363 5.76 12.82 -13.25
CA THR A 363 6.80 13.71 -12.74
C THR A 363 7.02 14.83 -13.74
N VAL A 364 7.27 16.04 -13.26
CA VAL A 364 7.50 17.22 -14.10
C VAL A 364 8.76 17.94 -13.67
N ASP A 365 9.40 18.64 -14.60
CA ASP A 365 10.52 19.53 -14.29
C ASP A 365 10.04 20.88 -13.71
N SER A 366 10.97 21.80 -13.45
CA SER A 366 10.66 23.13 -12.91
C SER A 366 9.88 24.03 -13.87
N GLY A 367 9.93 23.75 -15.18
CA GLY A 367 9.15 24.42 -16.22
C GLY A 367 7.73 23.88 -16.36
N GLY A 368 7.46 22.70 -15.80
CA GLY A 368 6.19 21.98 -15.88
C GLY A 368 6.11 20.97 -17.02
N ASP A 369 7.22 20.73 -17.73
CA ASP A 369 7.29 19.72 -18.78
C ASP A 369 7.35 18.31 -18.16
N VAL A 370 6.72 17.34 -18.82
CA VAL A 370 6.60 15.98 -18.31
C VAL A 370 7.92 15.23 -18.47
N VAL A 371 8.48 14.77 -17.34
CA VAL A 371 9.67 13.91 -17.31
C VAL A 371 9.27 12.44 -17.46
N HIS A 372 8.20 12.02 -16.78
CA HIS A 372 7.64 10.67 -16.90
C HIS A 372 6.12 10.70 -16.70
N ASP A 373 5.38 9.91 -17.51
CA ASP A 373 3.92 9.80 -17.46
C ASP A 373 3.52 8.37 -17.11
N TYR A 374 3.12 8.15 -15.86
CA TYR A 374 2.69 6.85 -15.36
C TYR A 374 1.29 6.46 -15.86
N ASP A 375 0.43 7.44 -16.20
CA ASP A 375 -0.90 7.14 -16.71
C ASP A 375 -0.82 6.53 -18.12
N ALA A 376 0.12 7.00 -18.93
CA ALA A 376 0.38 6.50 -20.28
C ALA A 376 0.99 5.09 -20.30
N ASP A 377 1.78 4.73 -19.28
CA ASP A 377 2.50 3.45 -19.18
C ASP A 377 1.75 2.36 -18.38
N THR A 378 0.45 2.55 -18.14
CA THR A 378 -0.36 1.58 -17.38
C THR A 378 -0.68 0.30 -18.17
N GLY A 379 0.07 -0.77 -17.87
CA GLY A 379 -0.31 -2.13 -18.27
C GLY A 379 -1.59 -2.60 -17.57
N SER A 380 -2.35 -3.47 -18.23
CA SER A 380 -3.50 -4.17 -17.63
C SER A 380 -3.35 -5.68 -17.79
N LYS A 381 -3.78 -6.43 -16.78
CA LYS A 381 -3.76 -7.89 -16.77
C LYS A 381 -5.16 -8.44 -16.53
N ARG A 382 -5.58 -9.41 -17.36
CA ARG A 382 -6.79 -10.18 -17.10
C ARG A 382 -6.55 -11.18 -15.96
N ILE A 383 -7.30 -11.03 -14.88
CA ILE A 383 -7.24 -11.87 -13.69
C ILE A 383 -8.25 -13.01 -13.77
N ILE A 384 -9.49 -12.65 -14.09
CA ILE A 384 -10.64 -13.55 -14.25
C ILE A 384 -11.39 -13.22 -15.56
N SER A 385 -12.22 -14.15 -16.03
CA SER A 385 -13.10 -13.87 -17.16
C SER A 385 -14.14 -12.80 -16.82
N ALA A 386 -14.62 -12.08 -17.84
CA ALA A 386 -15.68 -11.08 -17.68
C ALA A 386 -16.98 -11.71 -17.12
N ARG A 387 -17.25 -12.99 -17.46
CA ARG A 387 -18.37 -13.75 -16.93
C ARG A 387 -18.23 -13.96 -15.41
N THR A 388 -17.08 -14.43 -14.95
CA THR A 388 -16.82 -14.60 -13.52
C THR A 388 -16.90 -13.27 -12.78
N ALA A 389 -16.34 -12.20 -13.35
CA ALA A 389 -16.41 -10.87 -12.75
C ALA A 389 -17.86 -10.39 -12.58
N ALA A 390 -18.69 -10.49 -13.62
CA ALA A 390 -20.10 -10.10 -13.55
C ALA A 390 -20.90 -10.92 -12.51
N GLN A 391 -20.64 -12.23 -12.42
CA GLN A 391 -21.27 -13.09 -11.43
C GLN A 391 -20.87 -12.70 -9.99
N LEU A 392 -19.58 -12.42 -9.76
CA LEU A 392 -19.08 -11.99 -8.47
C LEU A 392 -19.57 -10.59 -8.10
N GLN A 393 -19.62 -9.64 -9.03
CA GLN A 393 -20.22 -8.32 -8.81
C GLN A 393 -21.66 -8.48 -8.31
N SER A 394 -22.47 -9.23 -9.03
CA SER A 394 -23.87 -9.50 -8.67
C SER A 394 -23.99 -10.15 -7.29
N ALA A 395 -23.11 -11.08 -6.93
CA ALA A 395 -23.11 -11.71 -5.61
C ALA A 395 -22.58 -10.80 -4.49
N MET A 396 -21.62 -9.92 -4.78
CA MET A 396 -21.09 -8.94 -3.84
C MET A 396 -22.12 -7.84 -3.53
N GLU A 397 -22.97 -7.48 -4.50
CA GLU A 397 -24.08 -6.55 -4.27
C GLU A 397 -25.08 -7.07 -3.25
N THR A 398 -25.40 -8.37 -3.25
CA THR A 398 -26.33 -8.95 -2.25
C THR A 398 -25.77 -8.89 -0.83
N VAL A 399 -24.44 -8.85 -0.66
CA VAL A 399 -23.81 -8.66 0.64
C VAL A 399 -24.14 -7.28 1.22
N VAL A 400 -24.18 -6.25 0.39
CA VAL A 400 -24.41 -4.87 0.80
C VAL A 400 -25.90 -4.54 0.87
N LYS A 401 -26.71 -5.09 -0.03
CA LYS A 401 -28.17 -4.87 -0.03
C LYS A 401 -28.86 -5.59 1.14
N ASP A 402 -28.58 -6.89 1.31
CA ASP A 402 -29.37 -7.78 2.15
C ASP A 402 -28.51 -8.70 3.06
N GLY A 403 -27.21 -8.40 3.17
CA GLY A 403 -26.25 -9.29 3.80
C GLY A 403 -25.45 -8.65 4.93
N THR A 404 -24.23 -9.13 5.12
CA THR A 404 -23.38 -8.68 6.23
C THR A 404 -22.77 -7.28 6.04
N GLY A 405 -22.93 -6.63 4.89
CA GLY A 405 -22.21 -5.39 4.52
C GLY A 405 -23.09 -4.14 4.39
N THR A 406 -24.27 -4.12 5.00
CA THR A 406 -25.31 -3.09 4.81
C THR A 406 -24.88 -1.66 5.16
N ASN A 407 -23.91 -1.48 6.05
CA ASN A 407 -23.41 -0.15 6.40
C ASN A 407 -22.58 0.50 5.27
N ALA A 408 -22.30 -0.23 4.18
CA ALA A 408 -21.64 0.29 2.99
C ALA A 408 -22.61 0.87 1.95
N LEU A 409 -23.93 0.75 2.14
CA LEU A 409 -24.93 1.18 1.17
C LEU A 409 -24.84 2.70 0.89
N ILE A 410 -24.91 3.07 -0.39
CA ILE A 410 -24.90 4.47 -0.85
C ILE A 410 -26.09 4.67 -1.78
N ASP A 411 -26.95 5.63 -1.45
CA ASP A 411 -28.08 5.98 -2.30
C ASP A 411 -27.59 6.55 -3.64
N GLY A 412 -28.17 6.09 -4.74
CA GLY A 412 -27.79 6.49 -6.11
C GLY A 412 -26.47 5.88 -6.60
N ALA A 413 -25.99 4.82 -5.95
CA ALA A 413 -24.86 4.04 -6.41
C ALA A 413 -25.09 2.54 -6.22
N THR A 414 -24.62 1.77 -7.20
CA THR A 414 -24.50 0.31 -7.07
C THR A 414 -23.24 -0.02 -6.27
N VAL A 415 -23.40 -0.68 -5.11
CA VAL A 415 -22.30 -1.03 -4.21
C VAL A 415 -22.25 -2.55 -4.03
N GLY A 416 -21.08 -3.14 -4.28
CA GLY A 416 -20.78 -4.52 -3.95
C GLY A 416 -19.64 -4.60 -2.95
N GLY A 417 -19.67 -5.55 -2.02
CA GLY A 417 -18.60 -5.69 -1.04
C GLY A 417 -18.54 -7.01 -0.32
N LYS A 418 -17.56 -7.13 0.58
CA LYS A 418 -17.40 -8.26 1.48
C LYS A 418 -16.78 -7.80 2.79
N THR A 419 -17.46 -8.13 3.90
CA THR A 419 -16.90 -8.00 5.24
C THR A 419 -15.88 -9.11 5.51
N GLY A 420 -14.88 -8.78 6.33
CA GLY A 420 -13.99 -9.73 6.97
C GLY A 420 -13.87 -9.43 8.45
N THR A 421 -13.86 -10.50 9.25
CA THR A 421 -13.43 -10.47 10.65
C THR A 421 -12.36 -11.54 10.75
N ALA A 422 -11.13 -11.15 11.08
CA ALA A 422 -10.01 -12.08 11.14
C ALA A 422 -9.57 -12.28 12.59
N GLN A 423 -9.61 -13.53 13.05
CA GLN A 423 -9.26 -13.87 14.43
C GLN A 423 -7.74 -13.94 14.58
N HIS A 424 -7.20 -13.45 15.69
CA HIS A 424 -5.76 -13.50 15.95
C HIS A 424 -5.42 -13.64 17.44
N GLY A 425 -4.15 -13.93 17.71
CA GLY A 425 -3.67 -14.27 19.05
C GLY A 425 -3.88 -15.75 19.40
N GLU A 426 -3.12 -16.24 20.37
CA GLU A 426 -3.24 -17.62 20.84
C GLU A 426 -4.67 -17.87 21.36
N ASN A 427 -5.29 -18.97 20.92
CA ASN A 427 -6.69 -19.30 21.20
C ASN A 427 -7.69 -18.17 20.87
N ASN A 428 -7.37 -17.35 19.86
CA ASN A 428 -8.12 -16.15 19.51
C ASN A 428 -8.28 -15.21 20.72
N SER A 429 -7.26 -15.03 21.54
CA SER A 429 -7.34 -14.18 22.74
C SER A 429 -7.43 -12.68 22.43
N LYS A 430 -6.96 -12.25 21.26
CA LYS A 430 -6.88 -10.82 20.89
C LYS A 430 -8.11 -10.34 20.11
N THR A 431 -8.26 -9.02 20.02
CA THR A 431 -9.35 -8.34 19.31
C THR A 431 -9.27 -8.58 17.81
N PRO A 432 -10.28 -9.16 17.15
CA PRO A 432 -10.21 -9.45 15.71
C PRO A 432 -9.88 -8.23 14.84
N TYR A 433 -9.30 -8.47 13.67
CA TYR A 433 -9.15 -7.43 12.65
C TYR A 433 -10.45 -7.27 11.86
N ALA A 434 -10.94 -6.04 11.77
CA ALA A 434 -12.12 -5.72 10.98
C ALA A 434 -11.72 -5.29 9.57
N TRP A 435 -12.25 -5.97 8.58
CA TRP A 435 -11.98 -5.75 7.16
C TRP A 435 -13.26 -5.45 6.40
N PHE A 436 -13.15 -4.62 5.39
CA PHE A 436 -14.15 -4.48 4.36
C PHE A 436 -13.48 -4.20 3.03
N THR A 437 -13.84 -4.95 1.99
CA THR A 437 -13.40 -4.70 0.62
C THR A 437 -14.62 -4.55 -0.27
N SER A 438 -14.62 -3.57 -1.16
CA SER A 438 -15.80 -3.18 -1.92
C SER A 438 -15.48 -2.48 -3.22
N PHE A 439 -16.51 -2.34 -4.05
CA PHE A 439 -16.54 -1.39 -5.13
C PHE A 439 -17.85 -0.61 -5.10
N GLY A 440 -17.83 0.60 -5.66
CA GLY A 440 -19.01 1.42 -5.88
C GLY A 440 -19.03 1.93 -7.30
N LYS A 441 -20.22 2.00 -7.89
CA LYS A 441 -20.49 2.59 -9.21
C LYS A 441 -21.62 3.59 -9.08
N SER A 442 -21.37 4.83 -9.48
CA SER A 442 -22.40 5.88 -9.49
C SER A 442 -23.41 5.63 -10.60
N ASP A 443 -24.70 5.67 -10.27
CA ASP A 443 -25.76 5.46 -11.26
C ASP A 443 -25.91 6.67 -12.20
N SER A 444 -25.48 7.86 -11.76
CA SER A 444 -25.68 9.12 -12.50
C SER A 444 -24.58 9.42 -13.53
N ASN A 445 -23.34 9.04 -13.25
CA ASN A 445 -22.18 9.39 -14.08
C ASN A 445 -21.27 8.19 -14.41
N GLY A 446 -21.59 7.00 -13.92
CA GLY A 446 -20.83 5.77 -14.21
C GLY A 446 -19.40 5.74 -13.66
N LYS A 447 -19.03 6.68 -12.77
CA LYS A 447 -17.76 6.61 -12.06
C LYS A 447 -17.71 5.40 -11.16
N GLU A 448 -16.52 4.83 -11.02
CA GLU A 448 -16.28 3.60 -10.30
C GLU A 448 -15.08 3.77 -9.36
N VAL A 449 -15.12 3.08 -8.22
CA VAL A 449 -14.03 3.06 -7.25
C VAL A 449 -14.02 1.69 -6.57
N ALA A 450 -12.84 1.13 -6.33
CA ALA A 450 -12.65 -0.03 -5.46
C ALA A 450 -11.94 0.41 -4.19
N VAL A 451 -12.36 -0.11 -3.04
CA VAL A 451 -11.88 0.30 -1.73
C VAL A 451 -11.60 -0.93 -0.88
N ALA A 452 -10.53 -0.91 -0.10
CA ALA A 452 -10.35 -1.83 1.01
C ALA A 452 -9.90 -1.09 2.26
N VAL A 453 -10.48 -1.51 3.39
CA VAL A 453 -10.24 -0.94 4.72
C VAL A 453 -9.91 -2.07 5.68
N MET A 454 -8.90 -1.84 6.50
CA MET A 454 -8.48 -2.69 7.60
C MET A 454 -8.42 -1.86 8.88
N VAL A 455 -9.04 -2.36 9.94
CA VAL A 455 -8.95 -1.80 11.29
C VAL A 455 -8.34 -2.86 12.20
N GLU A 456 -7.16 -2.57 12.73
CA GLU A 456 -6.40 -3.42 13.64
C GLU A 456 -7.02 -3.43 15.04
N GLN A 457 -7.42 -2.25 15.50
CA GLN A 457 -7.87 -2.01 16.85
C GLN A 457 -8.79 -0.78 16.89
N SER A 458 -9.80 -0.87 17.74
CA SER A 458 -10.68 0.22 18.15
C SER A 458 -11.00 0.08 19.63
N ASP A 459 -11.47 1.15 20.27
CA ASP A 459 -11.95 1.12 21.67
C ASP A 459 -13.28 0.36 21.84
N ALA A 460 -13.87 -0.16 20.76
CA ALA A 460 -15.07 -0.98 20.79
C ALA A 460 -14.82 -2.30 21.54
N ALA A 461 -15.85 -2.79 22.24
CA ALA A 461 -15.79 -4.10 22.87
C ALA A 461 -15.52 -5.18 21.81
N ARG A 462 -14.74 -6.21 22.16
CA ARG A 462 -14.34 -7.27 21.22
C ARG A 462 -15.53 -7.91 20.46
N SER A 463 -16.70 -8.01 21.08
CA SER A 463 -17.94 -8.52 20.49
C SER A 463 -18.57 -7.61 19.43
N GLU A 464 -18.17 -6.34 19.40
CA GLU A 464 -18.69 -5.30 18.50
C GLU A 464 -17.76 -5.05 17.30
N VAL A 465 -16.55 -5.62 17.35
CA VAL A 465 -15.56 -5.54 16.27
C VAL A 465 -16.00 -6.42 15.11
N SER A 466 -16.66 -5.79 14.14
CA SER A 466 -17.06 -6.42 12.88
C SER A 466 -16.64 -5.58 11.69
N GLY A 467 -16.38 -6.24 10.56
CA GLY A 467 -16.14 -5.56 9.30
C GLY A 467 -17.27 -4.59 8.92
N ASN A 468 -18.53 -4.92 9.24
CA ASN A 468 -19.68 -4.06 8.97
C ASN A 468 -19.77 -2.84 9.90
N GLY A 469 -19.39 -2.99 11.17
CA GLY A 469 -19.48 -1.91 12.15
C GLY A 469 -18.34 -0.89 12.04
N LEU A 470 -17.12 -1.35 11.70
CA LEU A 470 -15.93 -0.50 11.75
C LEU A 470 -15.36 -0.16 10.37
N ALA A 471 -15.22 -1.14 9.48
CA ALA A 471 -14.54 -0.95 8.19
C ALA A 471 -15.49 -0.50 7.07
N ALA A 472 -16.71 -1.02 7.04
CA ALA A 472 -17.71 -0.67 6.02
C ALA A 472 -18.10 0.83 6.02
N PRO A 473 -18.27 1.52 7.18
CA PRO A 473 -18.55 2.96 7.19
C PRO A 473 -17.40 3.81 6.62
N VAL A 474 -16.15 3.41 6.88
CA VAL A 474 -14.97 4.06 6.28
C VAL A 474 -14.98 3.87 4.77
N ALA A 475 -15.22 2.64 4.29
CA ALA A 475 -15.31 2.37 2.87
C ALA A 475 -16.46 3.15 2.21
N ARG A 476 -17.62 3.25 2.87
CA ARG A 476 -18.76 4.07 2.43
C ARG A 476 -18.37 5.53 2.25
N ALA A 477 -17.66 6.11 3.23
CA ALA A 477 -17.22 7.51 3.17
C ALA A 477 -16.28 7.75 1.98
N MET A 478 -15.33 6.84 1.75
CA MET A 478 -14.41 6.89 0.61
C MET A 478 -15.14 6.76 -0.73
N MET A 479 -16.03 5.76 -0.85
CA MET A 479 -16.80 5.54 -2.07
C MET A 479 -17.71 6.73 -2.37
N ALA A 480 -18.45 7.24 -1.37
CA ALA A 480 -19.29 8.41 -1.54
C ALA A 480 -18.51 9.66 -1.96
N ALA A 481 -17.28 9.85 -1.46
CA ALA A 481 -16.42 10.94 -1.88
C ALA A 481 -15.94 10.79 -3.34
N ALA A 482 -15.58 9.58 -3.76
CA ALA A 482 -15.09 9.30 -5.11
C ALA A 482 -16.21 9.39 -6.17
N LEU A 483 -17.43 8.97 -5.82
CA LEU A 483 -18.57 8.88 -6.74
C LEU A 483 -19.32 10.20 -6.98
N LYS A 484 -19.16 11.19 -6.09
CA LYS A 484 -19.90 12.47 -6.12
C LYS A 484 -19.53 13.41 -7.27
N LYS A 485 -18.34 13.27 -7.85
CA LYS A 485 -17.88 14.20 -8.90
C LYS A 485 -18.30 13.73 -10.25
#